data_AF-A0A318KML3-F1
#
_entry.id   AF-A0A318KML3-F1
#
_cell.length_a   1.000
_cell.length_b   1.000
_cell.length_c   1.000
_cell.angle_alpha   90.00
_cell.angle_beta   90.00
_cell.angle_gamma   90.00
#
_symmetry.space_group_name_H-M   'P 1'
#
loop_
_entity.id
_entity.type
_entity.pdbx_description
1 polymer ?
#
loop_
_entity_poly.entity_id
_entity_poly.type
_entity_poly.pdbx_seq_one_letter_code
_entity_poly.pdbx_strand_id
1 'polypeptide(L)'
;MSNFLNYFLYFFIYSFGGWICECIYCSVPAKKFINRGFLYGPYCPIYGFGALIVTVLLDGYLNNPVLVFFLGMMLTSLLEYVTSFVMEKLFNKKWWDYSHYKFNINGRVCLLNSTLFGIMSLFVIYVLHPQVSDLINLIPLHYQAWVSLILFLLFAYDLFNTIKAQLRKNKDIAEIEDCLLELRQVIHDFSYNDEEPLSVQLQAMFDSTDADERLKQVLERVNAKFKAMQAHQPYTELRLNKAFPNQIVSERLRNIRNSAEVIKKKLEKWGE
;
A
#
# COMPACT_ATOMS: atom_id res chain seq x y z
N MET A 1 5.11 32.24 9.72
CA MET A 1 5.15 31.79 8.31
C MET A 1 6.47 31.08 7.98
N SER A 2 7.63 31.63 8.33
CA SER A 2 8.97 31.01 8.09
C SER A 2 9.11 29.59 8.66
N ASN A 3 8.73 29.39 9.93
CA ASN A 3 8.90 28.07 10.58
C ASN A 3 8.07 26.97 9.90
N PHE A 4 6.87 27.31 9.40
CA PHE A 4 6.02 26.36 8.68
C PHE A 4 6.65 25.91 7.37
N LEU A 5 7.20 26.85 6.59
CA LEU A 5 7.91 26.53 5.35
C LEU A 5 9.15 25.67 5.61
N ASN A 6 9.89 25.95 6.68
CA ASN A 6 11.04 25.13 7.08
C ASN A 6 10.60 23.69 7.40
N TYR A 7 9.57 23.48 8.23
CA TYR A 7 9.07 22.13 8.54
C TYR A 7 8.53 21.41 7.29
N PHE A 8 7.91 22.14 6.37
CA PHE A 8 7.47 21.58 5.09
C PHE A 8 8.65 21.12 4.23
N LEU A 9 9.73 21.91 4.14
CA LEU A 9 10.93 21.51 3.41
C LEU A 9 11.67 20.35 4.11
N TYR A 10 11.75 20.36 5.44
CA TYR A 10 12.25 19.23 6.23
C TYR A 10 11.48 17.94 5.91
N PHE A 11 10.15 18.00 5.86
CA PHE A 11 9.32 16.85 5.46
C PHE A 11 9.74 16.27 4.12
N PHE A 12 9.94 17.10 3.09
CA PHE A 12 10.32 16.61 1.76
C PHE A 12 11.74 16.05 1.72
N ILE A 13 12.71 16.71 2.37
CA ILE A 13 14.09 16.22 2.44
C ILE A 13 14.15 14.86 3.14
N TYR A 14 13.47 14.72 4.28
CA TYR A 14 13.42 13.44 5.00
C TYR A 14 12.63 12.37 4.26
N SER A 15 11.53 12.74 3.58
CA SER A 15 10.78 11.80 2.74
C SER A 15 11.61 11.29 1.56
N PHE A 16 12.41 12.16 0.94
CA PHE A 16 13.33 11.82 -0.15
C PHE A 16 14.50 10.97 0.34
N GLY A 17 15.11 11.33 1.48
CA GLY A 17 16.17 10.53 2.11
C GLY A 17 15.71 9.12 2.47
N GLY A 18 14.53 9.01 3.10
CA GLY A 18 13.92 7.71 3.39
C GLY A 18 13.61 6.91 2.12
N TRP A 19 13.17 7.56 1.04
CA TRP A 19 12.98 6.91 -0.26
C TRP A 19 14.29 6.36 -0.83
N ILE A 20 15.41 7.10 -0.74
CA ILE A 20 16.74 6.61 -1.15
C ILE A 20 17.13 5.38 -0.33
N CYS A 21 17.04 5.45 0.99
CA CYS A 21 17.38 4.33 1.88
C CYS A 21 16.60 3.07 1.52
N GLU A 22 15.29 3.22 1.28
CA GLU A 22 14.42 2.11 0.89
C GLU A 22 14.72 1.55 -0.50
N CYS A 23 14.96 2.43 -1.47
CA CYS A 23 15.33 2.02 -2.81
C CYS A 23 16.65 1.24 -2.78
N ILE A 24 17.66 1.68 -2.02
CA ILE A 24 18.93 0.97 -1.88
C ILE A 24 18.71 -0.38 -1.19
N TYR A 25 18.01 -0.39 -0.06
CA TYR A 25 17.77 -1.60 0.74
C TYR A 25 17.07 -2.70 -0.07
N CYS A 26 16.11 -2.34 -0.93
CA CYS A 26 15.42 -3.32 -1.78
C CYS A 26 16.12 -3.59 -3.12
N SER A 27 16.77 -2.60 -3.73
CA SER A 27 17.36 -2.76 -5.06
C SER A 27 18.65 -3.56 -5.04
N VAL A 28 19.46 -3.44 -3.98
CA VAL A 28 20.75 -4.14 -3.88
C VAL A 28 20.58 -5.66 -3.81
N PRO A 29 19.72 -6.23 -2.93
CA PRO A 29 19.47 -7.67 -2.92
C PRO A 29 18.77 -8.17 -4.20
N ALA A 30 17.88 -7.36 -4.77
CA ALA A 30 17.11 -7.72 -5.97
C ALA A 30 17.87 -7.53 -7.30
N LYS A 31 19.06 -6.90 -7.26
CA LYS A 31 19.87 -6.50 -8.43
C LYS A 31 19.09 -5.72 -9.51
N LYS A 32 18.01 -5.03 -9.11
CA LYS A 32 17.13 -4.27 -9.99
C LYS A 32 16.64 -3.04 -9.24
N PHE A 33 16.46 -1.92 -9.94
CA PHE A 33 15.91 -0.74 -9.33
C PHE A 33 14.44 -0.96 -8.94
N ILE A 34 14.14 -0.88 -7.65
CA ILE A 34 12.80 -1.00 -7.09
C ILE A 34 12.43 0.32 -6.45
N ASN A 35 11.48 1.03 -7.06
CA ASN A 35 10.88 2.23 -6.47
C ASN A 35 9.90 1.81 -5.35
N ARG A 36 10.37 1.81 -4.10
CA ARG A 36 9.62 1.33 -2.92
C ARG A 36 8.61 2.35 -2.35
N GLY A 37 8.42 3.51 -2.99
CA GLY A 37 7.44 4.51 -2.54
C GLY A 37 6.00 4.08 -2.79
N PHE A 38 5.06 4.38 -1.90
CA PHE A 38 3.62 4.22 -2.18
C PHE A 38 3.15 5.17 -3.30
N LEU A 39 3.68 6.39 -3.29
CA LEU A 39 3.44 7.42 -4.30
C LEU A 39 4.36 7.19 -5.51
N TYR A 40 4.05 7.83 -6.65
CA TYR A 40 4.83 7.69 -7.88
C TYR A 40 6.19 8.39 -7.76
N GLY A 41 6.22 9.55 -7.12
CA GLY A 41 7.39 10.38 -6.93
C GLY A 41 8.42 9.79 -5.96
N PRO A 42 9.64 10.36 -5.95
CA PRO A 42 10.76 9.87 -5.16
C PRO A 42 10.65 10.28 -3.68
N TYR A 43 9.53 9.99 -3.03
CA TYR A 43 9.32 10.35 -1.64
C TYR A 43 8.51 9.28 -0.90
N CYS A 44 8.93 9.02 0.34
CA CYS A 44 8.24 8.14 1.27
C CYS A 44 7.73 8.97 2.47
N PRO A 45 6.46 9.44 2.45
CA PRO A 45 5.90 10.31 3.48
C PRO A 45 6.06 9.83 4.91
N ILE A 46 6.02 8.51 5.14
CA ILE A 46 6.20 7.91 6.46
C ILE A 46 7.54 8.29 7.10
N TYR A 47 8.62 8.39 6.31
CA TYR A 47 9.92 8.82 6.79
C TYR A 47 9.97 10.33 7.05
N GLY A 48 9.29 11.12 6.21
CA GLY A 48 9.12 12.57 6.45
C GLY A 48 8.40 12.87 7.75
N PHE A 49 7.25 12.24 7.97
CA PHE A 49 6.50 12.38 9.22
C PHE A 49 7.27 11.81 10.42
N GLY A 50 7.93 10.66 10.26
CA GLY A 50 8.73 10.04 11.31
C GLY A 50 9.86 10.97 11.77
N ALA A 51 10.64 11.49 10.82
CA ALA A 51 11.71 12.43 11.11
C ALA A 51 11.17 13.72 11.74
N LEU A 52 10.08 14.30 11.22
CA LEU A 52 9.48 15.51 11.81
C LEU A 52 9.00 15.30 13.25
N ILE A 53 8.29 14.20 13.52
CA ILE A 53 7.81 13.85 14.87
C ILE A 53 9.01 13.75 15.82
N VAL A 54 10.05 13.05 15.39
CA VAL A 54 11.28 12.86 16.15
C VAL A 54 11.98 14.20 16.39
N THR A 55 12.19 15.02 15.36
CA THR A 55 12.90 16.32 15.51
C THR A 55 12.10 17.34 16.32
N VAL A 56 10.77 17.37 16.21
CA VAL A 56 9.94 18.36 16.92
C VAL A 56 9.70 17.95 18.37
N LEU A 57 9.42 16.67 18.64
CA LEU A 57 9.07 16.21 19.98
C LEU A 57 10.28 15.86 20.84
N LEU A 58 11.43 15.52 20.24
CA LEU A 58 12.62 15.09 20.98
C LEU A 58 13.70 16.17 21.12
N ASP A 59 13.49 17.37 20.56
CA ASP A 59 14.43 18.50 20.67
C ASP A 59 14.75 18.87 22.13
N GLY A 60 13.79 18.73 23.05
CA GLY A 60 14.00 18.98 24.47
C GLY A 60 14.86 17.92 25.20
N TYR A 61 15.15 16.78 24.58
CA TYR A 61 15.81 15.63 25.21
C TYR A 61 17.20 15.33 24.64
N LEU A 62 17.78 16.23 23.84
CA LEU A 62 19.09 16.08 23.19
C LEU A 62 20.23 15.74 24.14
N ASN A 63 20.12 16.12 25.42
CA ASN A 63 21.13 15.84 26.44
C ASN A 63 21.19 14.35 26.85
N ASN A 64 20.19 13.54 26.49
CA ASN A 64 20.13 12.13 26.85
C ASN A 64 19.85 11.26 25.60
N PRO A 65 20.91 10.80 24.90
CA PRO A 65 20.78 9.96 23.72
C PRO A 65 20.02 8.65 23.97
N VAL A 66 20.15 8.07 25.18
CA VAL A 66 19.42 6.83 25.52
C VAL A 66 17.92 7.10 25.55
N LEU A 67 17.49 8.24 26.10
CA LEU A 67 16.09 8.63 26.11
C LEU A 67 15.57 8.92 24.70
N VAL A 68 16.35 9.63 23.88
CA VAL A 68 16.01 9.89 22.46
C VAL A 68 15.84 8.58 21.69
N PHE A 69 16.69 7.58 21.94
CA PHE A 69 16.58 6.27 21.31
C PHE A 69 15.24 5.59 21.63
N PHE A 70 14.88 5.48 22.90
CA PHE A 70 13.65 4.78 23.31
C PHE A 70 12.38 5.54 22.91
N LEU A 71 12.36 6.87 23.07
CA LEU A 71 11.24 7.69 22.64
C LEU A 71 11.11 7.70 21.11
N GLY A 72 12.22 7.82 20.39
CA GLY A 72 12.26 7.74 18.93
C GLY A 72 11.74 6.40 18.43
N MET A 73 12.22 5.29 19.00
CA MET A 73 11.71 3.95 18.74
C MET A 73 10.19 3.87 18.96
N MET A 74 9.68 4.38 20.08
CA MET A 74 8.25 4.33 20.40
C MET A 74 7.41 5.16 19.42
N LEU A 75 7.81 6.40 19.14
CA LEU A 75 7.09 7.32 18.26
C LEU A 75 7.06 6.82 16.81
N THR A 76 8.20 6.36 16.30
CA THR A 76 8.30 5.82 14.93
C THR A 76 7.54 4.51 14.78
N SER A 77 7.58 3.63 15.79
CA SER A 77 6.78 2.40 15.82
C SER A 77 5.28 2.69 15.85
N LEU A 78 4.84 3.69 16.63
CA LEU A 78 3.45 4.11 16.65
C LEU A 78 3.02 4.64 15.26
N LEU A 79 3.85 5.47 14.63
CA LEU A 79 3.59 5.97 13.28
C LEU A 79 3.49 4.84 12.26
N GLU A 80 4.40 3.86 12.32
CA GLU A 80 4.38 2.68 11.45
C GLU A 80 3.08 1.88 11.64
N TYR A 81 2.68 1.65 12.89
CA TYR A 81 1.44 0.93 13.20
C TYR A 81 0.21 1.64 12.64
N VAL A 82 0.09 2.95 12.90
CA VAL A 82 -1.05 3.76 12.46
C VAL A 82 -1.09 3.82 10.94
N THR A 83 0.05 4.01 10.28
CA THR A 83 0.14 4.07 8.82
C THR A 83 -0.27 2.73 8.21
N SER A 84 0.26 1.62 8.73
CA SER A 84 -0.13 0.27 8.32
C SER A 84 -1.65 0.05 8.46
N PHE A 85 -2.23 0.44 9.60
CA PHE A 85 -3.66 0.29 9.87
C PHE A 85 -4.53 1.12 8.93
N VAL A 86 -4.22 2.41 8.77
CA VAL A 86 -4.97 3.32 7.88
C VAL A 86 -4.90 2.83 6.44
N MET A 87 -3.71 2.45 5.96
CA MET A 87 -3.54 1.93 4.61
C MET A 87 -4.30 0.63 4.38
N GLU A 88 -4.34 -0.27 5.38
CA GLU A 88 -5.13 -1.51 5.27
C GLU A 88 -6.62 -1.21 5.22
N LYS A 89 -7.13 -0.28 6.05
CA LYS A 89 -8.55 0.09 6.03
C LYS A 89 -8.96 0.79 4.74
N LEU A 90 -8.09 1.62 4.16
CA LEU A 90 -8.38 2.34 2.91
C LEU A 90 -8.25 1.44 1.67
N PHE A 91 -7.31 0.50 1.66
CA PHE A 91 -6.94 -0.24 0.44
C PHE A 91 -7.13 -1.75 0.53
N ASN A 92 -7.63 -2.28 1.65
CA ASN A 92 -7.84 -3.71 1.91
C ASN A 92 -6.59 -4.58 1.65
N LYS A 93 -5.41 -3.99 1.88
CA LYS A 93 -4.09 -4.60 1.64
C LYS A 93 -3.12 -4.19 2.75
N LYS A 94 -2.31 -5.14 3.21
CA LYS A 94 -1.12 -4.87 4.03
C LYS A 94 0.09 -4.77 3.10
N TRP A 95 0.74 -3.61 3.12
CA TRP A 95 1.91 -3.34 2.27
C TRP A 95 3.18 -4.05 2.76
N TRP A 96 3.24 -4.34 4.05
CA TRP A 96 4.28 -5.13 4.69
C TRP A 96 3.67 -6.04 5.76
N ASP A 97 4.33 -7.15 6.02
CA ASP A 97 3.97 -8.09 7.06
C ASP A 97 5.22 -8.57 7.82
N TYR A 98 5.19 -8.37 9.14
CA TYR A 98 6.22 -8.78 10.08
C TYR A 98 5.78 -9.94 10.98
N SER A 99 4.71 -10.66 10.63
CA SER A 99 4.17 -11.78 11.44
C SER A 99 5.21 -12.87 11.74
N HIS A 100 6.22 -13.05 10.88
CA HIS A 100 7.31 -14.01 11.07
C HIS A 100 8.44 -13.51 11.99
N TYR A 101 8.43 -12.24 12.40
CA TYR A 101 9.46 -11.67 13.27
C TYR A 101 9.05 -11.73 14.74
N LYS A 102 10.04 -11.86 15.62
CA LYS A 102 9.83 -11.88 17.08
C LYS A 102 9.28 -10.54 17.57
N PHE A 103 8.43 -10.59 18.60
CA PHE A 103 7.79 -9.41 19.20
C PHE A 103 7.06 -8.52 18.18
N ASN A 104 6.38 -9.15 17.21
CA ASN A 104 5.55 -8.41 16.28
C ASN A 104 4.19 -8.08 16.92
N ILE A 105 3.59 -6.96 16.51
CA ILE A 105 2.24 -6.56 16.90
C ILE A 105 1.36 -6.60 15.65
N ASN A 106 0.47 -7.60 15.57
CA ASN A 106 -0.44 -7.82 14.44
C ASN A 106 0.25 -7.89 13.06
N GLY A 107 1.54 -8.25 13.04
CA GLY A 107 2.38 -8.21 11.84
C GLY A 107 2.68 -6.80 11.29
N ARG A 108 2.34 -5.72 12.00
CA ARG A 108 2.51 -4.34 11.50
C ARG A 108 3.83 -3.70 11.87
N VAL A 109 4.32 -4.03 13.07
CA VAL A 109 5.55 -3.51 13.67
C VAL A 109 6.26 -4.70 14.31
N CYS A 110 7.59 -4.71 14.33
CA CYS A 110 8.38 -5.70 15.06
C CYS A 110 9.56 -5.05 15.78
N LEU A 111 10.01 -5.68 16.88
CA LEU A 111 11.08 -5.14 17.71
C LEU A 111 12.38 -4.86 16.92
N LEU A 112 12.71 -5.70 15.94
CA LEU A 112 13.87 -5.48 15.08
C LEU A 112 13.78 -4.15 14.34
N ASN A 113 12.65 -3.89 13.67
CA ASN A 113 12.47 -2.66 12.90
C ASN A 113 12.34 -1.44 13.83
N SER A 114 11.63 -1.58 14.94
CA SER A 114 11.54 -0.56 16.00
C SER A 114 12.92 -0.14 16.50
N THR A 115 13.80 -1.12 16.77
CA THR A 115 15.19 -0.85 17.23
C THR A 115 15.97 -0.09 16.16
N LEU A 116 15.87 -0.51 14.89
CA LEU A 116 16.51 0.19 13.77
C LEU A 116 16.00 1.63 13.62
N PHE A 117 14.70 1.87 13.79
CA PHE A 117 14.14 3.21 13.79
C PHE A 117 14.58 4.04 15.00
N GLY A 118 14.80 3.42 16.16
CA GLY A 118 15.43 4.08 17.31
C GLY A 118 16.84 4.57 16.99
N ILE A 119 17.68 3.73 16.37
CA ILE A 119 19.03 4.13 15.92
C ILE A 119 18.94 5.22 14.86
N MET A 120 18.02 5.08 13.91
CA MET A 120 17.79 6.08 12.86
C MET A 120 17.34 7.42 13.45
N SER A 121 16.53 7.41 14.51
CA SER A 121 16.09 8.62 15.21
C SER A 121 17.28 9.38 15.82
N LEU A 122 18.24 8.66 16.41
CA LEU A 122 19.50 9.27 16.87
C LEU A 122 20.28 9.88 15.72
N PHE A 123 20.46 9.14 14.63
CA PHE A 123 21.19 9.64 13.46
C PHE A 123 20.52 10.89 12.88
N VAL A 124 19.19 10.87 12.75
CA VAL A 124 18.44 12.01 12.22
C VAL A 124 18.60 13.22 13.12
N ILE A 125 18.46 13.07 14.44
CA ILE A 125 18.52 14.22 15.37
C ILE A 125 19.93 14.79 15.50
N TYR A 126 20.94 13.95 15.70
CA TYR A 126 22.28 14.41 16.08
C TYR A 126 23.18 14.71 14.88
N VAL A 127 22.89 14.11 13.71
CA VAL A 127 23.73 14.26 12.51
C VAL A 127 22.97 14.97 11.41
N LEU A 128 21.83 14.40 10.97
CA LEU A 128 21.16 14.86 9.77
C LEU A 128 20.41 16.20 9.96
N HIS A 129 19.70 16.38 11.06
CA HIS A 129 18.84 17.54 11.30
C HIS A 129 19.61 18.85 11.41
N PRO A 130 20.75 18.95 12.13
CA PRO A 130 21.56 20.16 12.14
C PRO A 130 21.98 20.58 10.73
N GLN A 131 22.49 19.63 9.94
CA GLN A 131 22.94 19.86 8.56
C GLN A 131 21.80 20.34 7.65
N VAL A 132 20.63 19.69 7.76
CA VAL A 132 19.44 20.04 6.97
C VAL A 132 18.86 21.39 7.39
N SER A 133 18.88 21.68 8.70
CA SER A 133 18.41 22.95 9.25
C SER A 133 19.27 24.11 8.75
N ASP A 134 20.60 23.97 8.83
CA ASP A 134 21.55 24.96 8.33
C ASP A 134 21.36 25.19 6.83
N LEU A 135 21.22 24.13 6.04
CA LEU A 135 20.98 24.23 4.60
C LEU A 135 19.71 25.03 4.27
N ILE A 136 18.60 24.76 4.97
CA ILE A 136 17.34 25.46 4.73
C ILE A 136 17.41 26.91 5.19
N ASN A 137 18.09 27.20 6.30
CA ASN A 137 18.24 28.56 6.81
C ASN A 137 19.13 29.44 5.90
N LEU A 138 19.97 28.85 5.04
CA LEU A 138 20.72 29.57 4.00
C LEU A 138 19.83 30.05 2.84
N ILE A 139 18.64 29.45 2.65
CA ILE A 139 17.75 29.76 1.53
C ILE A 139 16.88 30.97 1.90
N PRO A 140 16.87 32.05 1.10
CA PRO A 140 15.97 33.18 1.34
C PRO A 140 14.50 32.78 1.35
N LEU A 141 13.71 33.40 2.23
CA LEU A 141 12.31 33.05 2.49
C LEU A 141 11.43 33.01 1.23
N HIS A 142 11.65 33.92 0.27
CA HIS A 142 10.87 33.95 -0.97
C HIS A 142 11.13 32.71 -1.85
N TYR A 143 12.37 32.22 -1.90
CA TYR A 143 12.69 30.97 -2.59
C TYR A 143 12.12 29.75 -1.84
N GLN A 144 12.19 29.73 -0.51
CA GLN A 144 11.56 28.68 0.29
C GLN A 144 10.05 28.58 -0.01
N ALA A 145 9.36 29.71 -0.12
CA ALA A 145 7.94 29.75 -0.44
C ALA A 145 7.64 29.20 -1.84
N TRP A 146 8.38 29.62 -2.87
CA TRP A 146 8.20 29.11 -4.24
C TRP A 146 8.49 27.61 -4.35
N VAL A 147 9.59 27.15 -3.76
CA VAL A 147 9.96 25.72 -3.75
C VAL A 147 8.89 24.91 -3.02
N SER A 148 8.43 25.39 -1.86
CA SER A 148 7.36 24.73 -1.10
C SER A 148 6.06 24.63 -1.91
N LEU A 149 5.68 25.69 -2.62
CA LEU A 149 4.49 25.69 -3.47
C LEU A 149 4.60 24.66 -4.60
N ILE A 150 5.74 24.61 -5.29
CA ILE A 150 5.97 23.64 -6.38
C ILE A 150 5.92 22.21 -5.84
N LEU A 151 6.63 21.93 -4.75
CA LEU A 151 6.63 20.61 -4.10
C LEU A 151 5.24 20.21 -3.63
N PHE A 152 4.48 21.16 -3.07
CA PHE A 152 3.10 20.93 -2.66
C PHE A 152 2.21 20.52 -3.84
N LEU A 153 2.25 21.26 -4.95
CA LEU A 153 1.44 20.96 -6.13
C LEU A 153 1.78 19.60 -6.73
N LEU A 154 3.08 19.27 -6.84
CA LEU A 154 3.54 17.97 -7.34
C LEU A 154 3.10 16.82 -6.42
N PHE A 155 3.26 17.01 -5.10
CA PHE A 155 2.87 16.02 -4.11
C PHE A 155 1.35 15.81 -4.08
N ALA A 156 0.57 16.89 -4.11
CA ALA A 156 -0.88 16.84 -4.11
C ALA A 156 -1.41 16.14 -5.38
N TYR A 157 -0.82 16.44 -6.53
CA TYR A 157 -1.18 15.79 -7.80
C TYR A 157 -0.90 14.27 -7.77
N ASP A 158 0.29 13.86 -7.31
CA ASP A 158 0.64 12.45 -7.21
C ASP A 158 -0.21 11.71 -6.16
N LEU A 159 -0.38 12.32 -4.98
CA LEU A 159 -1.23 11.77 -3.92
C LEU A 159 -2.67 11.56 -4.42
N PHE A 160 -3.24 12.56 -5.09
CA PHE A 160 -4.60 12.46 -5.63
C PHE A 160 -4.72 11.34 -6.66
N ASN A 161 -3.81 11.27 -7.62
CA ASN A 161 -3.83 10.24 -8.66
C ASN A 161 -3.60 8.83 -8.08
N THR A 162 -2.66 8.70 -7.15
CA THR A 162 -2.36 7.41 -6.50
C THR A 162 -3.55 6.94 -5.66
N ILE A 163 -4.15 7.81 -4.84
CA ILE A 163 -5.34 7.46 -4.04
C ILE A 163 -6.52 7.11 -4.96
N LYS A 164 -6.80 7.93 -5.98
CA LYS A 164 -7.90 7.67 -6.93
C LYS A 164 -7.72 6.32 -7.63
N ALA A 165 -6.50 5.99 -8.07
CA ALA A 165 -6.20 4.72 -8.71
C ALA A 165 -6.40 3.53 -7.77
N GLN A 166 -6.07 3.66 -6.48
CA GLN A 166 -6.27 2.58 -5.51
C GLN A 166 -7.74 2.45 -5.06
N LEU A 167 -8.46 3.57 -4.86
CA LEU A 167 -9.87 3.53 -4.45
C LEU A 167 -10.80 3.05 -5.57
N ARG A 168 -10.52 3.38 -6.83
CA ARG A 168 -11.30 2.85 -7.96
C ARG A 168 -11.31 1.33 -7.98
N LYS A 169 -10.19 0.69 -7.65
CA LYS A 169 -10.14 -0.77 -7.56
C LYS A 169 -11.04 -1.34 -6.49
N ASN A 170 -11.11 -0.71 -5.31
CA ASN A 170 -12.06 -1.18 -4.30
C ASN A 170 -13.49 -1.20 -4.82
N LYS A 171 -13.84 -0.27 -5.74
CA LYS A 171 -15.13 -0.29 -6.43
C LYS A 171 -15.20 -1.41 -7.47
N ASP A 172 -14.20 -1.55 -8.33
CA ASP A 172 -14.15 -2.64 -9.33
C ASP A 172 -14.26 -4.02 -8.65
N ILE A 173 -13.63 -4.17 -7.48
CA ILE A 173 -13.69 -5.37 -6.63
C ILE A 173 -15.10 -5.60 -6.09
N ALA A 174 -15.76 -4.56 -5.58
CA ALA A 174 -17.12 -4.67 -5.06
C ALA A 174 -18.11 -5.04 -6.18
N GLU A 175 -17.98 -4.43 -7.36
CA GLU A 175 -18.83 -4.77 -8.52
C GLU A 175 -18.66 -6.22 -8.98
N ILE A 176 -17.44 -6.78 -8.88
CA ILE A 176 -17.19 -8.18 -9.20
C ILE A 176 -17.85 -9.09 -8.16
N GLU A 177 -17.83 -8.72 -6.89
CA GLU A 177 -18.53 -9.49 -5.87
C GLU A 177 -20.03 -9.50 -6.09
N ASP A 178 -20.63 -8.38 -6.44
CA ASP A 178 -22.06 -8.32 -6.78
C ASP A 178 -22.37 -9.30 -7.92
N CYS A 179 -21.54 -9.34 -8.97
CA CYS A 179 -21.71 -10.31 -10.06
C CYS A 179 -21.42 -11.76 -9.64
N LEU A 180 -20.52 -12.01 -8.69
CA LEU A 180 -20.27 -13.36 -8.14
C LEU A 180 -21.42 -13.81 -7.22
N LEU A 181 -22.07 -12.89 -6.51
CA LEU A 181 -23.29 -13.15 -5.74
C LEU A 181 -24.46 -13.46 -6.66
N GLU A 182 -24.64 -12.70 -7.75
CA GLU A 182 -25.60 -13.02 -8.80
C GLU A 182 -25.34 -14.42 -9.40
N LEU A 183 -24.08 -14.73 -9.72
CA LEU A 183 -23.71 -16.06 -10.21
C LEU A 183 -24.03 -17.15 -9.18
N ARG A 184 -23.76 -16.90 -7.89
CA ARG A 184 -24.11 -17.84 -6.81
C ARG A 184 -25.62 -18.02 -6.67
N GLN A 185 -26.41 -16.96 -6.82
CA GLN A 185 -27.88 -17.05 -6.78
C GLN A 185 -28.41 -17.86 -7.94
N VAL A 186 -27.94 -17.59 -9.16
CA VAL A 186 -28.27 -18.41 -10.33
C VAL A 186 -27.90 -19.87 -10.07
N ILE A 187 -26.72 -20.11 -9.49
CA ILE A 187 -26.31 -21.46 -9.10
C ILE A 187 -27.26 -22.07 -8.04
N HIS A 188 -27.63 -21.32 -7.01
CA HIS A 188 -28.52 -21.80 -5.96
C HIS A 188 -29.91 -22.16 -6.49
N ASP A 189 -30.44 -21.36 -7.42
CA ASP A 189 -31.70 -21.63 -8.13
C ASP A 189 -31.66 -22.98 -8.88
N PHE A 190 -30.47 -23.45 -9.29
CA PHE A 190 -30.26 -24.73 -9.97
C PHE A 190 -29.76 -25.87 -9.04
N SER A 191 -29.15 -25.56 -7.90
CA SER A 191 -28.51 -26.53 -7.00
C SER A 191 -28.86 -26.24 -5.54
N TYR A 192 -29.78 -27.03 -4.99
CA TYR A 192 -30.28 -26.93 -3.61
C TYR A 192 -29.30 -27.51 -2.58
N ASN A 193 -28.07 -26.98 -2.48
CA ASN A 193 -27.18 -27.34 -1.36
C ASN A 193 -26.13 -26.25 -1.06
N ASP A 194 -26.33 -25.52 0.03
CA ASP A 194 -25.50 -24.40 0.50
C ASP A 194 -24.19 -24.81 1.21
N GLU A 195 -23.98 -26.10 1.48
CA GLU A 195 -22.83 -26.57 2.27
C GLU A 195 -21.53 -26.74 1.46
N GLU A 196 -21.61 -26.76 0.13
CA GLU A 196 -20.47 -27.03 -0.76
C GLU A 196 -19.74 -25.74 -1.21
N PRO A 197 -18.40 -25.74 -1.37
CA PRO A 197 -17.67 -24.60 -1.93
C PRO A 197 -18.16 -24.23 -3.34
N LEU A 198 -18.21 -22.94 -3.65
CA LEU A 198 -18.68 -22.40 -4.95
C LEU A 198 -18.05 -23.10 -6.17
N SER A 199 -16.79 -23.53 -6.07
CA SER A 199 -16.08 -24.27 -7.12
C SER A 199 -16.70 -25.63 -7.44
N VAL A 200 -17.21 -26.33 -6.42
CA VAL A 200 -17.81 -27.67 -6.53
C VAL A 200 -19.24 -27.57 -7.05
N GLN A 201 -20.01 -26.59 -6.55
CA GLN A 201 -21.36 -26.30 -7.05
C GLN A 201 -21.34 -25.94 -8.54
N LEU A 202 -20.38 -25.10 -8.96
CA LEU A 202 -20.13 -24.82 -10.36
C LEU A 202 -19.92 -26.12 -11.14
N GLN A 203 -19.15 -27.08 -10.61
CA GLN A 203 -18.81 -28.32 -11.33
C GLN A 203 -19.98 -29.28 -11.50
N ALA A 204 -20.75 -29.53 -10.43
CA ALA A 204 -21.93 -30.40 -10.49
C ALA A 204 -22.99 -29.89 -11.50
N MET A 205 -23.11 -28.57 -11.62
CA MET A 205 -24.06 -27.92 -12.54
C MET A 205 -23.67 -28.00 -14.01
N PHE A 206 -22.36 -28.11 -14.30
CA PHE A 206 -21.88 -28.37 -15.65
C PHE A 206 -22.16 -29.80 -16.11
N ASP A 207 -22.24 -30.75 -15.17
CA ASP A 207 -22.51 -32.16 -15.46
C ASP A 207 -24.02 -32.43 -15.66
N SER A 208 -24.91 -31.60 -15.09
CA SER A 208 -26.35 -31.67 -15.36
C SER A 208 -26.68 -30.99 -16.69
N THR A 209 -27.12 -31.78 -17.65
CA THR A 209 -27.35 -31.40 -19.05
C THR A 209 -28.57 -30.49 -19.21
N ASP A 210 -28.39 -29.19 -19.03
CA ASP A 210 -28.91 -28.11 -19.88
C ASP A 210 -28.24 -26.82 -19.40
N ALA A 211 -27.19 -26.41 -20.08
CA ALA A 211 -26.45 -25.19 -19.79
C ALA A 211 -27.32 -23.98 -20.15
N ASP A 212 -28.22 -23.63 -19.24
CA ASP A 212 -29.22 -22.58 -19.41
C ASP A 212 -28.55 -21.31 -19.95
N GLU A 213 -29.07 -20.74 -21.04
CA GLU A 213 -28.45 -19.61 -21.76
C GLU A 213 -28.19 -18.41 -20.84
N ARG A 214 -28.99 -18.33 -19.76
CA ARG A 214 -28.85 -17.41 -18.63
C ARG A 214 -27.53 -17.58 -17.86
N LEU A 215 -27.10 -18.80 -17.55
CA LEU A 215 -25.84 -19.07 -16.85
C LEU A 215 -24.63 -18.68 -17.70
N LYS A 216 -24.67 -19.01 -19.00
CA LYS A 216 -23.62 -18.62 -19.95
C LYS A 216 -23.49 -17.10 -20.05
N GLN A 217 -24.61 -16.38 -20.15
CA GLN A 217 -24.62 -14.92 -20.17
C GLN A 217 -24.03 -14.31 -18.89
N VAL A 218 -24.33 -14.86 -17.71
CA VAL A 218 -23.77 -14.38 -16.44
C VAL A 218 -22.27 -14.66 -16.36
N LEU A 219 -21.81 -15.86 -16.74
CA LEU A 219 -20.39 -16.21 -16.78
C LEU A 219 -19.59 -15.32 -17.74
N GLU A 220 -20.14 -15.04 -18.92
CA GLU A 220 -19.54 -14.13 -19.90
C GLU A 220 -19.48 -12.69 -19.38
N ARG A 221 -20.53 -12.19 -18.73
CA ARG A 221 -20.52 -10.85 -18.08
C ARG A 221 -19.46 -10.76 -16.98
N VAL A 222 -19.39 -11.76 -16.11
CA VAL A 222 -18.40 -11.84 -15.03
C VAL A 222 -16.98 -11.84 -15.62
N ASN A 223 -16.72 -12.69 -16.63
CA ASN A 223 -15.43 -12.75 -17.30
C ASN A 223 -15.08 -11.46 -18.06
N ALA A 224 -16.05 -10.80 -18.70
CA ALA A 224 -15.86 -9.52 -19.38
C ALA A 224 -15.49 -8.41 -18.39
N LYS A 225 -16.17 -8.34 -17.23
CA LYS A 225 -15.80 -7.42 -16.13
C LYS A 225 -14.40 -7.70 -15.60
N PHE A 226 -14.04 -8.97 -15.40
CA PHE A 226 -12.68 -9.35 -15.01
C PHE A 226 -11.63 -8.91 -16.04
N LYS A 227 -11.89 -9.12 -17.34
CA LYS A 227 -11.01 -8.66 -18.42
C LYS A 227 -10.90 -7.15 -18.46
N ALA A 228 -11.99 -6.41 -18.28
CA ALA A 228 -11.98 -4.95 -18.23
C ALA A 228 -11.15 -4.43 -17.04
N MET A 229 -11.29 -5.06 -15.87
CA MET A 229 -10.48 -4.75 -14.68
C MET A 229 -8.99 -5.04 -14.91
N GLN A 230 -8.65 -6.16 -15.54
CA GLN A 230 -7.26 -6.51 -15.87
C GLN A 230 -6.68 -5.63 -16.99
N ALA A 231 -7.47 -5.24 -17.99
CA ALA A 231 -7.03 -4.36 -19.07
C ALA A 231 -6.70 -2.95 -18.55
N HIS A 232 -7.40 -2.51 -17.49
CA HIS A 232 -7.10 -1.30 -16.75
C HIS A 232 -6.17 -1.57 -15.54
N GLN A 233 -5.02 -2.22 -15.76
CA GLN A 233 -3.91 -2.12 -14.80
C GLN A 233 -3.09 -0.85 -15.10
N PRO A 234 -3.37 0.30 -14.46
CA PRO A 234 -2.53 1.48 -14.62
C PRO A 234 -1.10 1.13 -14.21
N TYR A 235 -0.11 1.76 -14.84
CA TYR A 235 1.32 1.60 -14.53
C TYR A 235 1.60 1.60 -13.01
N THR A 236 0.86 2.41 -12.25
CA THR A 236 0.90 2.49 -10.79
C THR A 236 0.75 1.13 -10.10
N GLU A 237 -0.12 0.24 -10.58
CA GLU A 237 -0.29 -1.10 -10.02
C GLU A 237 0.90 -2.01 -10.29
N LEU A 238 1.33 -2.06 -11.55
CA LEU A 238 2.46 -2.89 -11.96
C LEU A 238 3.71 -2.48 -11.16
N ARG A 239 3.88 -1.18 -10.93
CA ARG A 239 4.92 -0.62 -10.08
C ARG A 239 4.75 -1.06 -8.62
N LEU A 240 3.56 -0.89 -8.04
CA LEU A 240 3.31 -1.23 -6.63
C LEU A 240 3.46 -2.73 -6.35
N ASN A 241 3.01 -3.61 -7.26
CA ASN A 241 3.19 -5.05 -7.12
C ASN A 241 4.68 -5.45 -7.20
N LYS A 242 5.49 -4.73 -7.99
CA LYS A 242 6.95 -4.89 -8.02
C LYS A 242 7.63 -4.33 -6.76
N ALA A 243 7.12 -3.22 -6.24
CA ALA A 243 7.64 -2.54 -5.05
C ALA A 243 7.34 -3.30 -3.75
N PHE A 244 6.17 -3.94 -3.69
CA PHE A 244 5.67 -4.68 -2.54
C PHE A 244 5.25 -6.10 -2.96
N PRO A 245 6.22 -6.98 -3.32
CA PRO A 245 5.91 -8.32 -3.78
C PRO A 245 5.28 -9.19 -2.67
N ASN A 246 5.62 -8.91 -1.40
CA ASN A 246 5.12 -9.62 -0.23
C ASN A 246 3.89 -8.96 0.40
N GLN A 247 3.20 -8.07 -0.32
CA GLN A 247 1.97 -7.47 0.19
C GLN A 247 0.91 -8.55 0.44
N ILE A 248 0.25 -8.49 1.60
CA ILE A 248 -0.86 -9.39 1.90
C ILE A 248 -2.13 -8.72 1.40
N VAL A 249 -2.73 -9.36 0.41
CA VAL A 249 -4.04 -8.99 -0.09
C VAL A 249 -5.09 -9.64 0.81
N SER A 250 -6.16 -8.91 1.14
CA SER A 250 -7.26 -9.46 1.95
C SER A 250 -7.80 -10.78 1.38
N GLU A 251 -8.23 -11.67 2.26
CA GLU A 251 -8.82 -12.97 1.88
C GLU A 251 -9.98 -12.82 0.88
N ARG A 252 -10.78 -11.77 1.07
CA ARG A 252 -11.80 -11.27 0.14
C ARG A 252 -11.31 -11.21 -1.30
N LEU A 253 -10.22 -10.47 -1.52
CA LEU A 253 -9.61 -10.29 -2.83
C LEU A 253 -8.98 -11.56 -3.41
N ARG A 254 -8.42 -12.40 -2.55
CA ARG A 254 -7.88 -13.70 -2.95
C ARG A 254 -8.98 -14.62 -3.48
N ASN A 255 -10.12 -14.67 -2.80
CA ASN A 255 -11.28 -15.48 -3.19
C ASN A 255 -11.86 -15.04 -4.54
N ILE A 256 -11.97 -13.73 -4.77
CA ILE A 256 -12.39 -13.17 -6.06
C ILE A 256 -11.45 -13.60 -7.17
N ARG A 257 -10.13 -13.46 -6.97
CA ARG A 257 -9.14 -13.82 -7.98
C ARG A 257 -9.16 -15.31 -8.32
N ASN A 258 -9.28 -16.16 -7.31
CA ASN A 258 -9.41 -17.61 -7.50
C ASN A 258 -10.68 -17.95 -8.28
N SER A 259 -11.81 -17.32 -7.95
CA SER A 259 -13.08 -17.50 -8.65
C SER A 259 -12.98 -17.09 -10.12
N ALA A 260 -12.30 -15.98 -10.41
CA ALA A 260 -12.02 -15.50 -11.76
C ALA A 260 -11.24 -16.52 -12.60
N GLU A 261 -10.19 -17.11 -12.02
CA GLU A 261 -9.35 -18.10 -12.70
C GLU A 261 -10.13 -19.38 -13.01
N VAL A 262 -11.01 -19.81 -12.11
CA VAL A 262 -11.90 -20.96 -12.33
C VAL A 262 -12.88 -20.65 -13.46
N ILE A 263 -13.55 -19.49 -13.44
CA ILE A 263 -14.50 -19.08 -14.49
C ILE A 263 -13.81 -19.01 -15.85
N LYS A 264 -12.61 -18.42 -15.92
CA LYS A 264 -11.83 -18.32 -17.17
C LYS A 264 -11.51 -19.71 -17.75
N LYS A 265 -10.94 -20.62 -16.94
CA LYS A 265 -10.60 -21.97 -17.37
C LYS A 265 -11.82 -22.75 -17.86
N LYS A 266 -12.98 -22.54 -17.25
CA LYS A 266 -14.22 -23.23 -17.63
C LYS A 266 -14.82 -22.67 -18.93
N LEU A 267 -14.78 -21.36 -19.15
CA LEU A 267 -15.18 -20.74 -20.42
C LEU A 267 -14.30 -21.18 -21.60
N GLU A 268 -12.99 -21.36 -21.38
CA GLU A 268 -12.07 -21.88 -22.41
C GLU A 268 -12.45 -23.30 -22.86
N LYS A 269 -12.85 -24.17 -21.93
CA LYS A 269 -13.32 -25.54 -22.23
C LYS A 269 -14.69 -25.61 -22.91
N TRP A 270 -15.51 -24.57 -22.81
CA TRP A 270 -16.84 -24.49 -23.45
C TRP A 270 -16.78 -23.93 -24.88
N GLY A 271 -15.64 -23.36 -25.28
CA GLY A 271 -15.39 -22.84 -26.63
C GLY A 271 -14.62 -23.80 -27.54
N GLU A 272 -14.14 -24.93 -27.00
CA GLU A 272 -13.59 -26.08 -27.74
C GLU A 272 -14.70 -27.09 -28.08
#